data_AF-A0A4R4U2Q8-F1
#
_entry.id   AF-A0A4R4U2Q8-F1
#
_cell.length_a   1.000
_cell.length_b   1.000
_cell.length_c   1.000
_cell.angle_alpha   90.00
_cell.angle_beta   90.00
_cell.angle_gamma   90.00
#
_symmetry.space_group_name_H-M   'P 1'
#
loop_
_entity.id
_entity.type
_entity.pdbx_description
1 polymer ?
#
loop_
_entity_poly.entity_id
_entity_poly.type
_entity_poly.pdbx_seq_one_letter_code
_entity_poly.pdbx_strand_id
1 'polypeptide(L)'
;MLAPSRTRHQTQASRSEPLPRGPTPRSAASVPCRWRLAPDRAGPLLGGFPALTLLPRRGQGPCAVTHRRFRLCVLTAMDVILTRHSTLTGSAGVGLDTQGGAANTLSAHNRSAGKRRRASMLDRHISRRRFLAGSALAAGGAVAVPLLGACNASSSGDGEGVTLTVMYKNNELTKEHIADFEAKNPGIKINFVEYDDTRLNAMLASNDPPDLVRGPAVGSASGNAQGLAAPLDAYLEKSSVLKKDNLMAVNESFRWDGKRSGQGPYYGIVKDWSQDATLWYNRALFEQAKIPPLSTTEPVSYDELLEIAKRLTKKSGGKSQVYGLGVEWAWGLSSPIHMMILQQGGQVYNADLTETDMTTPEARRAIKWYVDFAQAGVGPTSLDPAPDGADLSLFLAKRMAITQDGYWYGGNFVKEPDEIKNSVAMAPAPVMGDKRISPTYVGWGAYIPAKARHKDEAWKLMEYFMAGPPSEERAKSGWGMPGLKSQMSMLPQELPYQKQAFQTAQAELQYAEPLPDSPYVTGGSWIDVLNKHITRAIKKEVTVDDACKAITDEVNKLLKQGKDQIG
;
A
#
# COMPACT_ATOMS: atom_id res chain seq x y z
N MET A 1 -72.87 -14.93 7.78
CA MET A 1 -73.61 -14.04 8.70
C MET A 1 -73.25 -12.60 8.40
N LEU A 2 -74.05 -11.66 8.92
CA LEU A 2 -74.06 -10.22 8.64
C LEU A 2 -72.71 -9.48 8.82
N ALA A 3 -72.43 -8.57 7.90
CA ALA A 3 -72.00 -7.21 8.21
C ALA A 3 -73.26 -6.29 8.21
N PRO A 4 -73.22 -4.99 8.56
CA PRO A 4 -72.07 -4.14 8.91
C PRO A 4 -72.31 -3.25 10.16
N SER A 5 -71.41 -2.30 10.43
CA SER A 5 -71.80 -0.96 10.90
C SER A 5 -70.82 0.12 10.41
N ARG A 6 -71.32 1.36 10.27
CA ARG A 6 -70.57 2.58 9.94
C ARG A 6 -71.04 3.69 10.88
N THR A 7 -70.15 4.61 11.23
CA THR A 7 -70.55 6.01 11.44
C THR A 7 -69.42 6.97 11.05
N ARG A 8 -69.76 8.02 10.31
CA ARG A 8 -68.92 9.21 10.12
C ARG A 8 -69.37 10.27 11.11
N HIS A 9 -68.54 11.29 11.36
CA HIS A 9 -69.07 12.65 11.44
C HIS A 9 -68.13 13.72 10.85
N GLN A 10 -68.80 14.74 10.32
CA GLN A 10 -68.36 15.99 9.70
C GLN A 10 -69.50 16.99 10.03
N THR A 11 -69.39 18.33 10.00
CA THR A 11 -68.40 19.34 9.56
C THR A 11 -68.36 20.50 10.62
N GLN A 12 -67.86 21.74 10.48
CA GLN A 12 -67.21 22.48 9.38
C GLN A 12 -66.30 23.63 9.87
N ALA A 13 -65.19 23.84 9.16
CA ALA A 13 -64.47 25.07 8.81
C ALA A 13 -64.92 26.48 9.29
N SER A 14 -63.92 27.36 9.44
CA SER A 14 -63.99 28.81 9.15
C SER A 14 -62.70 29.29 8.45
N ARG A 15 -62.67 30.53 7.91
CA ARG A 15 -61.58 31.08 7.08
C ARG A 15 -61.08 32.45 7.59
N SER A 16 -59.83 32.79 7.32
CA SER A 16 -59.41 34.19 7.09
C SER A 16 -58.09 34.34 6.29
N GLU A 17 -58.13 35.28 5.35
CA GLU A 17 -57.06 35.90 4.53
C GLU A 17 -57.66 37.28 4.09
N PRO A 18 -56.94 38.30 3.55
CA PRO A 18 -55.77 38.20 2.64
C PRO A 18 -54.66 39.29 2.73
N LEU A 19 -53.53 39.07 2.02
CA LEU A 19 -52.73 40.02 1.16
C LEU A 19 -52.34 41.47 1.62
N PRO A 20 -51.49 42.24 0.88
CA PRO A 20 -50.40 41.92 -0.07
C PRO A 20 -49.06 42.65 0.26
N ARG A 21 -47.99 42.42 -0.53
CA ARG A 21 -46.91 43.40 -0.80
C ARG A 21 -46.45 43.38 -2.27
N GLY A 22 -45.94 44.51 -2.75
CA GLY A 22 -45.63 44.79 -4.16
C GLY A 22 -44.15 44.66 -4.58
N PRO A 23 -43.78 45.12 -5.79
CA PRO A 23 -42.58 44.67 -6.52
C PRO A 23 -41.33 45.57 -6.38
N THR A 24 -40.16 45.03 -6.76
CA THR A 24 -38.89 45.73 -7.03
C THR A 24 -38.11 45.00 -8.15
N PRO A 25 -37.08 45.63 -8.80
CA PRO A 25 -36.97 45.55 -10.27
C PRO A 25 -35.85 44.66 -10.85
N ARG A 26 -35.79 44.64 -12.20
CA ARG A 26 -34.76 43.99 -13.01
C ARG A 26 -33.45 44.80 -13.12
N SER A 27 -32.41 44.06 -13.54
CA SER A 27 -31.23 44.47 -14.32
C SER A 27 -30.21 45.44 -13.72
N ALA A 28 -28.99 44.92 -13.56
CA ALA A 28 -27.82 45.44 -14.27
C ALA A 28 -27.01 44.26 -14.80
N ALA A 29 -26.54 44.32 -16.05
CA ALA A 29 -25.62 43.32 -16.61
C ALA A 29 -24.19 43.88 -16.55
N SER A 30 -23.22 43.06 -16.14
CA SER A 30 -21.79 43.34 -16.28
C SER A 30 -21.15 42.27 -17.16
N VAL A 31 -20.24 42.69 -18.03
CA VAL A 31 -19.74 41.87 -19.14
C VAL A 31 -18.55 41.01 -18.68
N PRO A 32 -18.56 39.68 -18.87
CA PRO A 32 -17.35 38.90 -18.74
C PRO A 32 -16.41 39.23 -19.92
N CYS A 33 -15.28 39.89 -19.64
CA CYS A 33 -14.27 40.22 -20.64
C CYS A 33 -13.72 38.93 -21.29
N ARG A 34 -14.19 38.62 -22.50
CA ARG A 34 -13.65 37.52 -23.32
C ARG A 34 -12.27 37.89 -23.83
N TRP A 35 -11.24 37.24 -23.30
CA TRP A 35 -9.95 37.16 -23.97
C TRP A 35 -9.91 35.92 -24.88
N ARG A 36 -9.79 36.19 -26.17
CA ARG A 36 -9.60 35.25 -27.30
C ARG A 36 -8.82 36.05 -28.37
N LEU A 37 -7.92 35.47 -29.17
CA LEU A 37 -7.44 34.08 -29.27
C LEU A 37 -6.10 34.07 -30.03
N ALA A 38 -5.59 32.85 -30.25
CA ALA A 38 -4.74 32.41 -31.36
C ALA A 38 -3.21 32.62 -31.22
N PRO A 39 -2.40 31.73 -31.82
CA PRO A 39 -0.94 31.71 -31.70
C PRO A 39 -0.26 32.39 -32.90
N ASP A 40 1.06 32.52 -32.84
CA ASP A 40 1.89 32.68 -34.04
C ASP A 40 3.08 31.69 -34.05
N ARG A 41 3.77 31.59 -35.19
CA ARG A 41 4.67 30.49 -35.57
C ARG A 41 6.16 30.83 -35.51
N ALA A 42 6.95 29.75 -35.38
CA ALA A 42 8.31 29.57 -35.88
C ALA A 42 9.48 30.34 -35.22
N GLY A 43 10.69 29.77 -35.39
CA GLY A 43 11.98 30.41 -35.05
C GLY A 43 12.67 29.83 -33.82
N PRO A 44 13.75 29.02 -33.97
CA PRO A 44 14.59 28.61 -32.85
C PRO A 44 15.75 29.60 -32.61
N LEU A 45 16.22 29.70 -31.35
CA LEU A 45 17.61 29.43 -30.92
C LEU A 45 17.91 29.95 -29.49
N LEU A 46 18.74 29.18 -28.77
CA LEU A 46 19.73 29.59 -27.75
C LEU A 46 19.33 30.57 -26.62
N GLY A 47 19.09 30.00 -25.43
CA GLY A 47 19.85 30.32 -24.21
C GLY A 47 19.75 31.73 -23.58
N GLY A 48 18.99 31.84 -22.49
CA GLY A 48 19.10 32.95 -21.53
C GLY A 48 17.84 33.17 -20.69
N PHE A 49 17.97 33.24 -19.36
CA PHE A 49 16.89 33.70 -18.48
C PHE A 49 16.82 35.24 -18.51
N PRO A 50 15.66 35.85 -18.83
CA PRO A 50 15.48 37.29 -18.68
C PRO A 50 15.15 37.65 -17.22
N ALA A 51 15.94 38.53 -16.61
CA ALA A 51 15.59 39.16 -15.34
C ALA A 51 14.51 40.23 -15.55
N LEU A 52 13.52 40.31 -14.64
CA LEU A 52 12.39 41.23 -14.77
C LEU A 52 12.61 42.51 -13.96
N THR A 53 12.93 43.62 -14.63
CA THR A 53 13.08 44.95 -14.01
C THR A 53 11.81 45.77 -14.17
N LEU A 54 11.25 46.28 -13.06
CA LEU A 54 10.06 47.12 -13.06
C LEU A 54 10.42 48.59 -12.80
N LEU A 55 9.88 49.49 -13.63
CA LEU A 55 9.98 50.95 -13.48
C LEU A 55 8.59 51.60 -13.66
N PRO A 56 8.13 52.48 -12.75
CA PRO A 56 6.83 53.15 -12.86
C PRO A 56 6.89 54.40 -13.75
N ARG A 57 5.80 54.69 -14.48
CA ARG A 57 5.57 56.00 -15.13
C ARG A 57 4.80 56.96 -14.19
N ARG A 58 5.08 58.26 -14.32
CA ARG A 58 4.53 59.36 -13.49
C ARG A 58 3.34 60.09 -14.15
N GLY A 59 2.56 60.80 -13.33
CA GLY A 59 1.52 61.78 -13.70
C GLY A 59 0.32 61.66 -12.76
N GLN A 60 0.28 62.31 -11.59
CA GLN A 60 -0.16 63.71 -11.34
C GLN A 60 -1.63 63.97 -11.79
N GLY A 61 -2.52 64.55 -10.99
CA GLY A 61 -2.35 65.37 -9.77
C GLY A 61 -3.56 65.39 -8.79
N PRO A 62 -3.62 66.35 -7.82
CA PRO A 62 -4.15 66.06 -6.47
C PRO A 62 -5.16 67.04 -5.85
N CYS A 63 -5.76 66.64 -4.70
CA CYS A 63 -6.15 67.44 -3.51
C CYS A 63 -6.48 66.44 -2.37
N ALA A 64 -6.07 66.54 -1.09
CA ALA A 64 -5.83 67.64 -0.14
C ALA A 64 -7.15 68.28 0.36
N VAL A 65 -7.41 68.57 1.65
CA VAL A 65 -6.60 68.60 2.91
C VAL A 65 -7.36 67.72 3.98
N THR A 66 -7.11 67.49 5.30
CA THR A 66 -6.41 68.15 6.43
C THR A 66 -6.09 67.12 7.57
N HIS A 67 -5.27 67.49 8.57
CA HIS A 67 -4.93 66.68 9.77
C HIS A 67 -5.58 67.18 11.09
N ARG A 68 -5.69 66.32 12.11
CA ARG A 68 -5.00 66.46 13.44
C ARG A 68 -5.20 65.27 14.40
N ARG A 69 -4.27 65.09 15.36
CA ARG A 69 -4.17 64.04 16.42
C ARG A 69 -3.97 62.61 15.88
N PHE A 70 -2.80 61.97 15.84
CA PHE A 70 -1.47 62.17 16.47
C PHE A 70 -1.28 61.57 17.90
N ARG A 71 -0.79 60.31 17.96
CA ARG A 71 0.21 59.79 18.94
C ARG A 71 0.71 58.39 18.51
N LEU A 72 2.04 58.20 18.53
CA LEU A 72 2.86 56.96 18.67
C LEU A 72 2.43 55.67 17.89
N CYS A 73 3.25 54.99 17.06
CA CYS A 73 4.69 55.06 16.72
C CYS A 73 5.66 54.83 17.91
N VAL A 74 6.72 54.00 17.88
CA VAL A 74 7.40 53.22 16.83
C VAL A 74 7.98 51.94 17.47
N LEU A 75 8.02 50.79 16.78
CA LEU A 75 9.14 49.81 16.79
C LEU A 75 8.80 48.54 15.98
N THR A 76 9.19 48.49 14.70
CA THR A 76 9.39 47.24 13.93
C THR A 76 10.14 47.56 12.64
N ALA A 77 10.73 46.53 12.01
CA ALA A 77 11.42 46.60 10.71
C ALA A 77 12.70 47.47 10.65
N MET A 78 13.73 47.11 11.42
CA MET A 78 15.12 47.12 10.94
C MET A 78 16.00 46.20 11.80
N ASP A 79 15.93 44.89 11.55
CA ASP A 79 16.97 43.93 11.93
C ASP A 79 16.82 42.61 11.13
N VAL A 80 17.79 41.70 11.25
CA VAL A 80 17.85 40.40 10.54
C VAL A 80 18.08 40.51 9.02
N ILE A 81 19.16 41.19 8.65
CA ILE A 81 20.09 40.64 7.65
C ILE A 81 21.24 39.99 8.45
N LEU A 82 21.84 38.91 7.93
CA LEU A 82 22.74 37.99 8.64
C LEU A 82 22.06 37.13 9.74
N THR A 83 21.43 36.03 9.33
CA THR A 83 21.83 34.64 9.71
C THR A 83 20.78 33.65 9.20
N ARG A 84 20.80 33.35 7.89
CA ARG A 84 20.16 32.15 7.30
C ARG A 84 20.99 31.62 6.13
N HIS A 85 21.95 30.77 6.49
CA HIS A 85 22.46 29.71 5.62
C HIS A 85 22.15 28.37 6.29
N SER A 86 22.27 27.29 5.50
CA SER A 86 21.93 25.90 5.86
C SER A 86 20.43 25.54 5.86
N THR A 87 20.19 24.26 5.52
CA THR A 87 18.92 23.52 5.59
C THR A 87 17.69 24.12 4.90
N LEU A 88 17.67 24.05 3.56
CA LEU A 88 16.42 23.92 2.79
C LEU A 88 16.62 23.18 1.45
N THR A 89 16.92 21.89 1.52
CA THR A 89 16.84 20.95 0.39
C THR A 89 16.58 19.54 0.93
N GLY A 90 15.39 19.00 0.67
CA GLY A 90 14.93 17.71 1.22
C GLY A 90 13.93 16.99 0.32
N SER A 91 14.02 17.23 -1.00
CA SER A 91 13.28 16.47 -2.00
C SER A 91 14.16 15.30 -2.46
N ALA A 92 13.85 14.10 -1.97
CA ALA A 92 14.50 12.86 -2.39
C ALA A 92 13.59 12.12 -3.37
N GLY A 93 13.79 12.35 -4.66
CA GLY A 93 13.21 11.50 -5.70
C GLY A 93 13.90 10.13 -5.68
N VAL A 94 13.13 9.06 -5.52
CA VAL A 94 13.67 7.69 -5.52
C VAL A 94 14.01 7.27 -6.96
N GLY A 95 15.30 7.27 -7.30
CA GLY A 95 15.79 6.72 -8.56
C GLY A 95 15.85 5.19 -8.48
N LEU A 96 15.00 4.50 -9.23
CA LEU A 96 15.06 3.04 -9.39
C LEU A 96 16.11 2.65 -10.44
N ASP A 97 17.35 2.41 -9.99
CA ASP A 97 18.42 1.87 -10.83
C ASP A 97 18.10 0.45 -11.30
N THR A 98 17.64 0.33 -12.54
CA THR A 98 17.21 -0.92 -13.18
C THR A 98 18.23 -1.38 -14.23
N GLN A 99 19.39 -1.86 -13.77
CA GLN A 99 20.37 -2.49 -14.67
C GLN A 99 19.97 -3.94 -15.01
N GLY A 100 19.39 -4.13 -16.19
CA GLY A 100 19.01 -5.45 -16.71
C GLY A 100 20.20 -6.29 -17.16
N GLY A 101 20.36 -7.48 -16.58
CA GLY A 101 21.31 -8.50 -17.04
C GLY A 101 20.81 -9.21 -18.31
N ALA A 102 21.28 -8.78 -19.49
CA ALA A 102 20.95 -9.42 -20.76
C ALA A 102 21.65 -10.78 -20.95
N ALA A 103 21.03 -11.68 -21.71
CA ALA A 103 21.49 -13.06 -21.88
C ALA A 103 22.70 -13.21 -22.84
N ASN A 104 23.50 -14.25 -22.61
CA ASN A 104 24.53 -14.71 -23.56
C ASN A 104 23.89 -15.30 -24.82
N THR A 105 24.28 -14.83 -26.00
CA THR A 105 24.16 -15.55 -27.28
C THR A 105 25.46 -15.47 -28.07
N LEU A 106 25.79 -16.55 -28.79
CA LEU A 106 27.00 -16.64 -29.59
C LEU A 106 26.83 -15.89 -30.92
N SER A 107 27.92 -15.32 -31.43
CA SER A 107 28.08 -15.14 -32.88
C SER A 107 29.55 -15.27 -33.29
N ALA A 108 29.78 -15.49 -34.59
CA ALA A 108 31.00 -16.06 -35.13
C ALA A 108 32.10 -15.03 -35.49
N HIS A 109 33.32 -15.53 -35.70
CA HIS A 109 34.42 -14.78 -36.29
C HIS A 109 34.12 -14.33 -37.73
N ASN A 110 34.67 -13.18 -38.13
CA ASN A 110 35.19 -13.00 -39.49
C ASN A 110 36.47 -12.14 -39.47
N ARG A 111 37.30 -12.18 -40.54
CA ARG A 111 38.69 -11.69 -40.54
C ARG A 111 39.01 -10.66 -41.63
N SER A 112 39.67 -9.58 -41.24
CA SER A 112 40.69 -8.87 -42.02
C SER A 112 41.63 -8.15 -41.01
N ALA A 113 42.97 -8.17 -41.06
CA ALA A 113 43.94 -7.98 -42.15
C ALA A 113 43.95 -6.54 -42.70
N GLY A 114 44.85 -5.62 -42.29
CA GLY A 114 45.88 -5.66 -41.24
C GLY A 114 47.22 -5.00 -41.67
N LYS A 115 48.05 -4.54 -40.72
CA LYS A 115 49.49 -4.25 -40.94
C LYS A 115 50.28 -4.25 -39.63
N ARG A 116 51.61 -4.41 -39.74
CA ARG A 116 52.52 -4.85 -38.66
C ARG A 116 53.28 -3.70 -37.98
N ARG A 117 53.56 -3.83 -36.69
CA ARG A 117 54.91 -3.64 -36.08
C ARG A 117 55.08 -4.63 -34.92
N ARG A 118 56.32 -5.04 -34.62
CA ARG A 118 56.68 -6.05 -33.60
C ARG A 118 57.23 -5.40 -32.33
N ALA A 119 56.91 -5.98 -31.17
CA ALA A 119 57.75 -5.97 -29.97
C ALA A 119 57.50 -7.26 -29.15
N SER A 120 58.46 -7.67 -28.33
CA SER A 120 58.43 -8.90 -27.48
C SER A 120 57.16 -8.94 -26.61
N MET A 121 56.37 -10.03 -26.57
CA MET A 121 56.65 -11.27 -25.83
C MET A 121 57.16 -11.05 -24.39
N LEU A 122 56.26 -11.18 -23.41
CA LEU A 122 56.44 -12.06 -22.25
C LEU A 122 55.10 -12.24 -21.52
N ASP A 123 54.38 -13.30 -21.87
CA ASP A 123 53.23 -13.80 -21.10
C ASP A 123 53.70 -14.82 -20.07
N ARG A 124 53.12 -14.80 -18.86
CA ARG A 124 53.22 -15.93 -17.93
C ARG A 124 52.09 -15.96 -16.90
N HIS A 125 51.06 -16.73 -17.24
CA HIS A 125 50.06 -17.28 -16.32
C HIS A 125 50.61 -17.66 -14.93
N ILE A 126 49.89 -17.28 -13.87
CA ILE A 126 50.02 -17.88 -12.54
C ILE A 126 48.92 -18.96 -12.41
N SER A 127 49.31 -20.21 -12.17
CA SER A 127 48.37 -21.33 -11.99
C SER A 127 48.20 -21.73 -10.52
N ARG A 128 47.09 -22.40 -10.20
CA ARG A 128 46.67 -22.79 -8.84
C ARG A 128 47.55 -23.90 -8.23
N ARG A 129 48.80 -23.59 -7.86
CA ARG A 129 49.68 -24.54 -7.13
C ARG A 129 50.84 -23.88 -6.35
N ARG A 130 50.55 -22.90 -5.49
CA ARG A 130 51.51 -22.35 -4.50
C ARG A 130 50.84 -21.59 -3.33
N PHE A 131 50.10 -22.31 -2.50
CA PHE A 131 49.63 -21.79 -1.20
C PHE A 131 49.44 -22.93 -0.20
N LEU A 132 50.53 -23.39 0.42
CA LEU A 132 50.63 -24.31 1.57
C LEU A 132 52.12 -24.71 1.77
N ALA A 133 52.86 -24.00 2.64
CA ALA A 133 54.17 -24.42 3.18
C ALA A 133 54.65 -23.43 4.28
N GLY A 134 55.02 -23.95 5.45
CA GLY A 134 55.52 -23.15 6.59
C GLY A 134 54.40 -22.44 7.38
N SER A 135 54.43 -22.38 8.71
CA SER A 135 55.46 -22.79 9.68
C SER A 135 54.83 -23.41 10.94
N ALA A 136 55.59 -24.20 11.69
CA ALA A 136 55.14 -24.85 12.91
C ALA A 136 56.19 -24.77 14.03
N LEU A 137 55.72 -24.94 15.28
CA LEU A 137 56.48 -25.26 16.50
C LEU A 137 57.50 -24.24 17.04
N ALA A 138 57.06 -23.55 18.10
CA ALA A 138 57.80 -23.49 19.37
C ALA A 138 56.77 -23.77 20.50
N ALA A 139 57.18 -24.41 21.60
CA ALA A 139 56.24 -24.91 22.62
C ALA A 139 56.80 -24.80 24.05
N GLY A 140 55.91 -24.72 25.04
CA GLY A 140 56.24 -24.87 26.46
C GLY A 140 55.30 -24.11 27.41
N GLY A 141 54.93 -24.74 28.53
CA GLY A 141 54.22 -24.09 29.65
C GLY A 141 52.76 -24.52 29.84
N ALA A 142 52.55 -25.68 30.47
CA ALA A 142 51.24 -26.10 30.96
C ALA A 142 51.22 -26.08 32.51
N VAL A 143 50.19 -25.48 33.10
CA VAL A 143 49.82 -25.64 34.51
C VAL A 143 48.31 -25.84 34.55
N ALA A 144 47.87 -26.96 35.12
CA ALA A 144 46.46 -27.26 35.35
C ALA A 144 46.19 -27.27 36.86
N VAL A 145 45.12 -26.60 37.29
CA VAL A 145 44.60 -26.67 38.67
C VAL A 145 43.09 -26.88 38.61
N PRO A 146 42.61 -28.12 38.84
CA PRO A 146 41.19 -28.38 39.06
C PRO A 146 40.86 -28.30 40.55
N LEU A 147 39.87 -27.49 40.92
CA LEU A 147 39.23 -27.58 42.24
C LEU A 147 37.75 -27.14 42.14
N LEU A 148 36.86 -28.08 42.45
CA LEU A 148 35.42 -27.85 42.61
C LEU A 148 35.13 -27.40 44.05
N GLY A 149 34.10 -26.57 44.28
CA GLY A 149 33.47 -26.50 45.60
C GLY A 149 32.78 -25.20 45.99
N ALA A 150 31.48 -25.11 45.68
CA ALA A 150 30.49 -24.26 46.37
C ALA A 150 30.73 -22.70 46.31
N CYS A 151 29.79 -21.83 46.63
CA CYS A 151 28.48 -21.97 47.28
C CYS A 151 27.34 -21.33 46.47
N ASN A 152 26.09 -21.67 46.85
CA ASN A 152 24.89 -21.00 46.37
C ASN A 152 24.87 -19.52 46.79
N ALA A 153 25.14 -18.62 45.85
CA ALA A 153 25.00 -17.18 46.02
C ALA A 153 23.96 -16.64 45.02
N SER A 154 22.85 -16.12 45.54
CA SER A 154 21.83 -15.45 44.75
C SER A 154 22.34 -14.09 44.28
N SER A 155 23.11 -14.07 43.19
CA SER A 155 23.58 -12.84 42.55
C SER A 155 22.40 -12.13 41.88
N SER A 156 21.79 -11.20 42.60
CA SER A 156 20.98 -10.12 42.02
C SER A 156 21.89 -9.28 41.12
N GLY A 157 21.92 -9.61 39.83
CA GLY A 157 22.69 -8.86 38.84
C GLY A 157 22.02 -7.52 38.55
N ASP A 158 22.74 -6.42 38.76
CA ASP A 158 22.41 -5.14 38.12
C ASP A 158 22.42 -5.37 36.60
N GLY A 159 21.26 -5.21 35.97
CA GLY A 159 21.03 -5.73 34.62
C GLY A 159 21.70 -4.92 33.52
N GLU A 160 22.48 -5.60 32.68
CA GLU A 160 22.76 -5.10 31.33
C GLU A 160 21.44 -4.94 30.56
N GLY A 161 21.23 -3.77 29.95
CA GLY A 161 20.00 -3.46 29.24
C GLY A 161 19.86 -4.25 27.93
N VAL A 162 18.67 -4.82 27.69
CA VAL A 162 18.34 -5.52 26.44
C VAL A 162 18.19 -4.52 25.31
N THR A 163 18.83 -4.78 24.17
CA THR A 163 18.63 -4.01 22.93
C THR A 163 17.90 -4.86 21.90
N LEU A 164 16.62 -4.58 21.71
CA LEU A 164 15.78 -5.17 20.65
C LEU A 164 16.18 -4.63 19.29
N THR A 165 16.46 -5.51 18.32
CA THR A 165 16.51 -5.08 16.91
C THR A 165 15.12 -5.20 16.29
N VAL A 166 14.52 -4.08 15.91
CA VAL A 166 13.13 -4.01 15.42
C VAL A 166 13.14 -3.58 13.96
N MET A 167 12.68 -4.44 13.06
CA MET A 167 12.60 -4.16 11.62
C MET A 167 11.16 -3.83 11.21
N TYR A 168 10.87 -2.53 11.10
CA TYR A 168 9.52 -2.01 10.84
C TYR A 168 9.56 -0.76 9.94
N LYS A 169 8.40 -0.21 9.57
CA LYS A 169 8.33 1.08 8.87
C LYS A 169 8.22 2.26 9.83
N ASN A 170 9.06 3.28 9.66
CA ASN A 170 9.11 4.44 10.57
C ASN A 170 7.82 5.29 10.62
N ASN A 171 6.96 5.17 9.61
CA ASN A 171 5.66 5.85 9.56
C ASN A 171 4.52 5.01 10.17
N GLU A 172 4.78 3.77 10.57
CA GLU A 172 3.81 2.89 11.24
C GLU A 172 4.13 2.71 12.73
N LEU A 173 5.41 2.54 13.07
CA LEU A 173 5.94 2.55 14.45
C LEU A 173 6.90 3.74 14.57
N THR A 174 6.47 4.82 15.20
CA THR A 174 7.21 6.10 15.18
C THR A 174 8.25 6.22 16.29
N LYS A 175 9.09 7.26 16.23
CA LYS A 175 10.09 7.56 17.27
C LYS A 175 9.45 7.93 18.62
N GLU A 176 8.26 8.52 18.57
CA GLU A 176 7.46 8.88 19.73
C GLU A 176 6.90 7.64 20.42
N HIS A 177 6.37 6.67 19.64
CA HIS A 177 5.97 5.35 20.15
C HIS A 177 7.13 4.57 20.77
N ILE A 178 8.30 4.61 20.12
CA ILE A 178 9.54 3.98 20.63
C ILE A 178 9.97 4.62 21.95
N ALA A 179 9.99 5.96 22.03
CA ALA A 179 10.38 6.67 23.25
C ALA A 179 9.40 6.43 24.41
N ASP A 180 8.10 6.39 24.14
CA ASP A 180 7.07 6.05 25.14
C ASP A 180 7.18 4.59 25.61
N PHE A 181 7.47 3.65 24.70
CA PHE A 181 7.74 2.25 25.07
C PHE A 181 9.00 2.12 25.94
N GLU A 182 10.12 2.73 25.57
CA GLU A 182 11.37 2.70 26.35
C GLU A 182 11.21 3.36 27.73
N ALA A 183 10.44 4.45 27.82
CA ALA A 183 10.15 5.11 29.09
C ALA A 183 9.29 4.24 30.03
N LYS A 184 8.41 3.41 29.47
CA LYS A 184 7.58 2.45 30.21
C LYS A 184 8.29 1.13 30.54
N ASN A 185 9.39 0.82 29.84
CA ASN A 185 10.16 -0.41 29.99
C ASN A 185 11.64 -0.12 30.27
N PRO A 186 11.99 0.44 31.45
CA PRO A 186 13.38 0.68 31.82
C PRO A 186 14.20 -0.61 31.76
N GLY A 187 15.32 -0.56 31.05
CA GLY A 187 16.16 -1.73 30.76
C GLY A 187 15.93 -2.35 29.37
N ILE A 188 14.94 -1.89 28.59
CA ILE A 188 14.79 -2.24 27.16
C ILE A 188 15.12 -1.02 26.29
N LYS A 189 15.85 -1.23 25.20
CA LYS A 189 16.17 -0.26 24.14
C LYS A 189 15.82 -0.80 22.76
N ILE A 190 15.46 0.08 21.83
CA ILE A 190 15.08 -0.28 20.45
C ILE A 190 16.14 0.22 19.46
N ASN A 191 16.88 -0.73 18.88
CA ASN A 191 17.64 -0.57 17.65
C ASN A 191 16.68 -0.67 16.45
N PHE A 192 16.11 0.46 16.04
CA PHE A 192 15.16 0.50 14.92
C PHE A 192 15.87 0.37 13.57
N VAL A 193 15.36 -0.52 12.72
CA VAL A 193 15.80 -0.75 11.35
C VAL A 193 14.60 -0.55 10.42
N GLU A 194 14.74 0.30 9.40
CA GLU A 194 13.70 0.44 8.38
C GLU A 194 13.51 -0.88 7.62
N TYR A 195 12.26 -1.26 7.37
CA TYR A 195 11.92 -2.51 6.70
C TYR A 195 12.39 -2.54 5.23
N ASP A 196 13.21 -3.54 4.91
CA ASP A 196 13.64 -3.90 3.56
C ASP A 196 13.74 -5.42 3.46
N ASP A 197 13.02 -6.01 2.50
CA ASP A 197 12.98 -7.45 2.27
C ASP A 197 14.38 -8.02 1.93
N THR A 198 15.24 -7.25 1.26
CA THR A 198 16.59 -7.71 0.89
C THR A 198 17.45 -7.91 2.13
N ARG A 199 17.49 -6.92 3.02
CA ARG A 199 18.18 -6.97 4.31
C ARG A 199 17.56 -7.99 5.25
N LEU A 200 16.24 -8.11 5.30
CA LEU A 200 15.56 -9.12 6.10
C LEU A 200 16.00 -10.53 5.70
N ASN A 201 15.95 -10.85 4.41
CA ASN A 201 16.38 -12.14 3.88
C ASN A 201 17.87 -12.41 4.13
N ALA A 202 18.73 -11.39 4.02
CA ALA A 202 20.14 -11.51 4.37
C ALA A 202 20.35 -11.84 5.87
N MET A 203 19.64 -11.16 6.78
CA MET A 203 19.71 -11.39 8.23
C MET A 203 19.17 -12.77 8.65
N LEU A 204 18.08 -13.22 8.01
CA LEU A 204 17.54 -14.58 8.20
C LEU A 204 18.53 -15.64 7.72
N ALA A 205 19.12 -15.46 6.54
CA ALA A 205 20.11 -16.38 5.96
C ALA A 205 21.43 -16.41 6.74
N SER A 206 21.86 -15.30 7.33
CA SER A 206 23.03 -15.24 8.21
C SER A 206 22.76 -15.74 9.64
N ASN A 207 21.55 -16.22 9.94
CA ASN A 207 21.13 -16.72 11.25
C ASN A 207 21.23 -15.64 12.36
N ASP A 208 21.01 -14.36 12.01
CA ASP A 208 21.00 -13.24 12.94
C ASP A 208 19.81 -12.29 12.64
N PRO A 209 18.57 -12.76 12.85
CA PRO A 209 17.38 -11.99 12.51
C PRO A 209 17.11 -10.85 13.52
N PRO A 210 16.26 -9.88 13.15
CA PRO A 210 15.66 -8.96 14.11
C PRO A 210 14.83 -9.72 15.17
N ASP A 211 14.54 -9.07 16.30
CA ASP A 211 13.69 -9.64 17.35
C ASP A 211 12.19 -9.46 17.06
N LEU A 212 11.82 -8.39 16.34
CA LEU A 212 10.46 -8.12 15.86
C LEU A 212 10.51 -7.64 14.41
N VAL A 213 9.66 -8.19 13.54
CA VAL A 213 9.66 -7.91 12.10
C VAL A 213 8.25 -7.64 11.59
N ARG A 214 8.10 -6.65 10.71
CA ARG A 214 6.87 -6.39 9.93
C ARG A 214 6.57 -7.55 8.99
N GLY A 215 5.35 -8.07 8.99
CA GLY A 215 4.95 -9.18 8.12
C GLY A 215 3.55 -9.00 7.53
N PRO A 216 3.29 -9.55 6.33
CA PRO A 216 1.94 -9.65 5.79
C PRO A 216 1.18 -10.77 6.51
N ALA A 217 -0.13 -10.61 6.69
CA ALA A 217 -0.97 -11.63 7.33
C ALA A 217 -1.37 -12.72 6.32
N VAL A 218 -1.95 -12.31 5.19
CA VAL A 218 -2.17 -13.14 4.00
C VAL A 218 -0.86 -13.22 3.21
N GLY A 219 -0.41 -14.43 2.87
CA GLY A 219 0.92 -14.66 2.28
C GLY A 219 1.99 -15.09 3.29
N SER A 220 1.60 -15.39 4.53
CA SER A 220 2.53 -15.82 5.59
C SER A 220 2.87 -17.33 5.55
N ALA A 221 2.10 -18.14 4.80
CA ALA A 221 2.26 -19.60 4.73
C ALA A 221 3.72 -20.03 4.47
N SER A 222 4.39 -19.43 3.49
CA SER A 222 5.75 -19.85 3.10
C SER A 222 6.78 -19.62 4.20
N GLY A 223 6.71 -18.48 4.90
CA GLY A 223 7.59 -18.18 6.02
C GLY A 223 7.31 -19.06 7.25
N ASN A 224 6.03 -19.38 7.49
CA ASN A 224 5.62 -20.27 8.58
C ASN A 224 6.03 -21.72 8.31
N ALA A 225 5.90 -22.20 7.06
CA ALA A 225 6.34 -23.53 6.64
C ALA A 225 7.88 -23.70 6.69
N GLN A 226 8.63 -22.64 6.38
CA GLN A 226 10.09 -22.58 6.57
C GLN A 226 10.51 -22.40 8.04
N GLY A 227 9.58 -22.29 9.00
CA GLY A 227 9.87 -22.13 10.42
C GLY A 227 10.55 -20.80 10.77
N LEU A 228 10.31 -19.73 9.99
CA LEU A 228 10.96 -18.43 10.18
C LEU A 228 10.38 -17.63 11.37
N ALA A 229 9.14 -17.90 11.77
CA ALA A 229 8.43 -17.23 12.86
C ALA A 229 8.25 -18.13 14.10
N ALA A 230 8.18 -17.51 15.29
CA ALA A 230 7.88 -18.20 16.54
C ALA A 230 6.36 -18.30 16.77
N PRO A 231 5.84 -19.43 17.30
CA PRO A 231 4.43 -19.54 17.68
C PRO A 231 4.13 -18.68 18.92
N LEU A 232 3.00 -17.96 18.88
CA LEU A 232 2.66 -16.90 19.83
C LEU A 232 1.59 -17.30 20.87
N ASP A 233 0.97 -18.48 20.75
CA ASP A 233 -0.14 -18.92 21.60
C ASP A 233 0.18 -18.90 23.10
N ALA A 234 1.38 -19.34 23.49
CA ALA A 234 1.84 -19.33 24.89
C ALA A 234 2.13 -17.93 25.45
N TYR A 235 2.17 -16.90 24.59
CA TYR A 235 2.17 -15.50 24.98
C TYR A 235 0.74 -14.93 25.01
N LEU A 236 -0.07 -15.20 23.99
CA LEU A 236 -1.50 -14.82 23.91
C LEU A 236 -2.32 -15.33 25.10
N GLU A 237 -2.02 -16.51 25.62
CA GLU A 237 -2.67 -17.07 26.83
C GLU A 237 -2.33 -16.31 28.11
N LYS A 238 -1.15 -15.69 28.18
CA LYS A 238 -0.67 -14.91 29.33
C LYS A 238 -1.01 -13.43 29.21
N SER A 239 -1.11 -12.92 27.98
CA SER A 239 -1.37 -11.52 27.67
C SER A 239 -2.62 -11.00 28.37
N SER A 240 -2.54 -9.81 28.97
CA SER A 240 -3.70 -9.11 29.51
C SER A 240 -4.47 -8.32 28.43
N VAL A 241 -3.80 -7.95 27.32
CA VAL A 241 -4.31 -7.01 26.31
C VAL A 241 -4.61 -7.65 24.95
N LEU A 242 -3.80 -8.62 24.50
CA LEU A 242 -4.01 -9.38 23.25
C LEU A 242 -4.74 -10.69 23.55
N LYS A 243 -6.05 -10.61 23.78
CA LYS A 243 -6.91 -11.77 24.02
C LYS A 243 -7.40 -12.38 22.71
N LYS A 244 -7.30 -13.71 22.57
CA LYS A 244 -7.65 -14.46 21.34
C LYS A 244 -9.11 -14.23 20.88
N ASP A 245 -10.04 -14.03 21.81
CA ASP A 245 -11.45 -13.72 21.55
C ASP A 245 -11.67 -12.28 21.05
N ASN A 246 -10.79 -11.33 21.38
CA ASN A 246 -10.82 -9.93 20.91
C ASN A 246 -10.14 -9.74 19.54
N LEU A 247 -9.33 -10.70 19.05
CA LEU A 247 -8.71 -10.62 17.72
C LEU A 247 -9.77 -10.58 16.60
N MET A 248 -9.59 -9.72 15.60
CA MET A 248 -10.39 -9.75 14.36
C MET A 248 -10.06 -10.99 13.53
N ALA A 249 -11.03 -11.51 12.77
CA ALA A 249 -10.91 -12.77 12.02
C ALA A 249 -9.77 -12.77 10.96
N VAL A 250 -9.29 -11.60 10.53
CA VAL A 250 -8.10 -11.48 9.68
C VAL A 250 -6.83 -12.04 10.34
N ASN A 251 -6.76 -12.08 11.68
CA ASN A 251 -5.63 -12.69 12.41
C ASN A 251 -5.53 -14.20 12.17
N GLU A 252 -6.60 -14.87 11.73
CA GLU A 252 -6.53 -16.28 11.36
C GLU A 252 -5.53 -16.51 10.21
N SER A 253 -5.30 -15.51 9.35
CA SER A 253 -4.31 -15.58 8.26
C SER A 253 -2.87 -15.79 8.77
N PHE A 254 -2.56 -15.34 10.00
CA PHE A 254 -1.27 -15.61 10.67
C PHE A 254 -1.21 -16.97 11.37
N ARG A 255 -2.29 -17.75 11.39
CA ARG A 255 -2.29 -19.09 11.99
C ARG A 255 -1.79 -20.13 10.99
N TRP A 256 -0.90 -21.02 11.41
CA TRP A 256 -0.37 -22.10 10.56
C TRP A 256 -0.39 -23.46 11.26
N ASP A 257 -1.04 -24.47 10.65
CA ASP A 257 -1.18 -25.83 11.22
C ASP A 257 -0.05 -26.80 10.81
N GLY A 258 0.94 -26.32 10.07
CA GLY A 258 1.97 -27.13 9.42
C GLY A 258 1.70 -27.41 7.94
N LYS A 259 0.51 -27.11 7.42
CA LYS A 259 0.08 -27.40 6.04
C LYS A 259 -0.77 -26.30 5.38
N ARG A 260 -1.55 -25.54 6.16
CA ARG A 260 -2.46 -24.49 5.69
C ARG A 260 -2.53 -23.30 6.65
N SER A 261 -2.72 -22.11 6.08
CA SER A 261 -3.07 -20.91 6.84
C SER A 261 -4.51 -20.99 7.37
N GLY A 262 -4.82 -20.26 8.45
CA GLY A 262 -6.16 -20.22 9.06
C GLY A 262 -6.38 -21.17 10.25
N GLN A 263 -5.42 -22.03 10.58
CA GLN A 263 -5.53 -23.06 11.63
C GLN A 263 -4.19 -23.23 12.38
N GLY A 264 -4.16 -23.95 13.50
CA GLY A 264 -2.95 -24.12 14.31
C GLY A 264 -2.59 -22.90 15.18
N PRO A 265 -1.34 -22.77 15.66
CA PRO A 265 -0.88 -21.61 16.43
C PRO A 265 -0.80 -20.34 15.57
N TYR A 266 -0.93 -19.16 16.20
CA TYR A 266 -0.61 -17.87 15.59
C TYR A 266 0.91 -17.67 15.49
N TYR A 267 1.39 -17.18 14.35
CA TYR A 267 2.80 -16.83 14.12
C TYR A 267 3.04 -15.32 13.96
N GLY A 268 1.97 -14.53 13.94
CA GLY A 268 1.99 -13.06 13.91
C GLY A 268 0.68 -12.47 14.41
N ILE A 269 0.64 -11.15 14.59
CA ILE A 269 -0.54 -10.37 15.01
C ILE A 269 -0.78 -9.23 14.03
N VAL A 270 -2.04 -8.99 13.65
CA VAL A 270 -2.44 -7.95 12.68
C VAL A 270 -2.42 -6.56 13.34
N LYS A 271 -1.70 -5.64 12.68
CA LYS A 271 -1.65 -4.20 12.94
C LYS A 271 -2.91 -3.53 12.40
N ASP A 272 -3.18 -3.75 11.12
CA ASP A 272 -4.28 -3.17 10.35
C ASP A 272 -4.57 -3.98 9.06
N TRP A 273 -5.77 -3.79 8.51
CA TRP A 273 -6.28 -4.53 7.35
C TRP A 273 -7.50 -3.82 6.72
N SER A 274 -7.99 -4.33 5.59
CA SER A 274 -9.39 -4.13 5.16
C SER A 274 -9.86 -5.24 4.22
N GLN A 275 -11.13 -5.20 3.80
CA GLN A 275 -11.48 -5.73 2.49
C GLN A 275 -10.83 -4.81 1.46
N ASP A 276 -9.89 -5.30 0.66
CA ASP A 276 -9.06 -4.49 -0.22
C ASP A 276 -9.59 -4.41 -1.66
N ALA A 277 -10.68 -5.15 -1.93
CA ALA A 277 -11.34 -5.23 -3.23
C ALA A 277 -12.41 -4.15 -3.48
N THR A 278 -12.74 -3.32 -2.49
CA THR A 278 -13.79 -2.28 -2.60
C THR A 278 -13.43 -1.16 -3.57
N LEU A 279 -14.39 -0.29 -3.89
CA LEU A 279 -14.21 0.78 -4.88
C LEU A 279 -14.31 2.17 -4.23
N TRP A 280 -13.25 2.98 -4.32
CA TRP A 280 -13.32 4.40 -3.99
C TRP A 280 -13.54 5.22 -5.25
N TYR A 281 -14.48 6.17 -5.23
CA TYR A 281 -14.86 6.90 -6.44
C TYR A 281 -15.17 8.38 -6.19
N ASN A 282 -14.95 9.19 -7.22
CA ASN A 282 -15.10 10.64 -7.20
C ASN A 282 -16.41 11.07 -7.86
N ARG A 283 -17.42 11.40 -7.04
CA ARG A 283 -18.79 11.74 -7.49
C ARG A 283 -18.83 12.94 -8.44
N ALA A 284 -17.90 13.89 -8.33
CA ALA A 284 -17.84 15.04 -9.24
C ALA A 284 -17.43 14.65 -10.68
N LEU A 285 -16.59 13.61 -10.84
CA LEU A 285 -16.21 13.11 -12.18
C LEU A 285 -17.35 12.30 -12.83
N PHE A 286 -18.14 11.58 -12.02
CA PHE A 286 -19.38 10.93 -12.46
C PHE A 286 -20.43 11.96 -12.90
N GLU A 287 -20.67 13.01 -12.10
CA GLU A 287 -21.57 14.11 -12.44
C GLU A 287 -21.14 14.82 -13.74
N GLN A 288 -19.86 15.16 -13.87
CA GLN A 288 -19.30 15.77 -15.08
C GLN A 288 -19.43 14.86 -16.32
N ALA A 289 -19.42 13.54 -16.14
CA ALA A 289 -19.65 12.56 -17.20
C ALA A 289 -21.14 12.23 -17.42
N LYS A 290 -22.05 12.76 -16.59
CA LYS A 290 -23.49 12.44 -16.55
C LYS A 290 -23.77 10.94 -16.37
N ILE A 291 -23.02 10.31 -15.47
CA ILE A 291 -23.15 8.90 -15.09
C ILE A 291 -23.70 8.84 -13.66
N PRO A 292 -24.71 8.00 -13.35
CA PRO A 292 -25.15 7.78 -11.98
C PRO A 292 -24.00 7.28 -11.10
N PRO A 293 -23.88 7.73 -9.83
CA PRO A 293 -22.87 7.23 -8.90
C PRO A 293 -23.02 5.72 -8.66
N LEU A 294 -21.92 5.06 -8.25
CA LEU A 294 -21.96 3.65 -7.83
C LEU A 294 -22.87 3.49 -6.61
N SER A 295 -23.57 2.35 -6.52
CA SER A 295 -24.29 1.97 -5.30
C SER A 295 -23.31 1.75 -4.15
N THR A 296 -23.67 2.21 -2.95
CA THR A 296 -22.87 2.03 -1.73
C THR A 296 -23.23 0.75 -0.97
N THR A 297 -24.20 -0.04 -1.45
CA THR A 297 -24.69 -1.28 -0.82
C THR A 297 -24.76 -2.47 -1.78
N GLU A 298 -24.87 -2.23 -3.08
CA GLU A 298 -24.87 -3.30 -4.09
C GLU A 298 -23.61 -3.22 -4.97
N PRO A 299 -22.94 -4.34 -5.23
CA PRO A 299 -21.79 -4.38 -6.14
C PRO A 299 -22.22 -4.22 -7.59
N VAL A 300 -21.33 -3.65 -8.40
CA VAL A 300 -21.39 -3.78 -9.87
C VAL A 300 -20.64 -5.03 -10.30
N SER A 301 -20.97 -5.60 -11.45
CA SER A 301 -20.08 -6.60 -12.05
C SER A 301 -18.79 -5.96 -12.56
N TYR A 302 -17.71 -6.75 -12.64
CA TYR A 302 -16.45 -6.30 -13.25
C TYR A 302 -16.62 -5.88 -14.73
N ASP A 303 -17.54 -6.50 -15.47
CA ASP A 303 -17.81 -6.18 -16.86
C ASP A 303 -18.55 -4.82 -16.99
N GLU A 304 -19.53 -4.55 -16.12
CA GLU A 304 -20.17 -3.22 -16.03
C GLU A 304 -19.19 -2.14 -15.54
N LEU A 305 -18.34 -2.47 -14.57
CA LEU A 305 -17.30 -1.56 -14.05
C LEU A 305 -16.35 -1.11 -15.15
N LEU A 306 -15.96 -2.01 -16.05
CA LEU A 306 -15.14 -1.69 -17.22
C LEU A 306 -15.86 -0.78 -18.23
N GLU A 307 -17.16 -0.96 -18.46
CA GLU A 307 -17.96 -0.05 -19.30
C GLU A 307 -18.18 1.33 -18.65
N ILE A 308 -18.36 1.38 -17.34
CA ILE A 308 -18.39 2.63 -16.56
C ILE A 308 -17.03 3.34 -16.67
N ALA A 309 -15.92 2.61 -16.51
CA ALA A 309 -14.56 3.15 -16.65
C ALA A 309 -14.30 3.70 -18.06
N LYS A 310 -14.72 2.98 -19.13
CA LYS A 310 -14.63 3.47 -20.52
C LYS A 310 -15.35 4.81 -20.72
N ARG A 311 -16.51 5.01 -20.09
CA ARG A 311 -17.31 6.24 -20.16
C ARG A 311 -16.77 7.39 -19.29
N LEU A 312 -16.08 7.09 -18.20
CA LEU A 312 -15.41 8.07 -17.33
C LEU A 312 -14.07 8.55 -17.90
N THR A 313 -13.39 7.69 -18.65
CA THR A 313 -12.06 7.94 -19.25
C THR A 313 -12.11 9.10 -20.25
N LYS A 314 -11.26 10.10 -20.07
CA LYS A 314 -11.16 11.30 -20.93
C LYS A 314 -9.73 11.44 -21.45
N LYS A 315 -9.55 11.31 -22.77
CA LYS A 315 -8.26 11.43 -23.46
C LYS A 315 -8.21 12.73 -24.28
N SER A 316 -7.06 13.39 -24.30
CA SER A 316 -6.80 14.61 -25.09
C SER A 316 -5.35 14.61 -25.59
N GLY A 317 -5.13 14.94 -26.86
CA GLY A 317 -3.79 14.87 -27.47
C GLY A 317 -3.13 13.49 -27.39
N GLY A 318 -3.94 12.42 -27.40
CA GLY A 318 -3.49 11.03 -27.19
C GLY A 318 -3.21 10.63 -25.74
N LYS A 319 -3.26 11.56 -24.77
CA LYS A 319 -2.95 11.30 -23.35
C LYS A 319 -4.18 11.30 -22.47
N SER A 320 -4.24 10.38 -21.50
CA SER A 320 -5.30 10.31 -20.48
C SER A 320 -5.26 11.55 -19.58
N GLN A 321 -6.31 12.37 -19.68
CA GLN A 321 -6.55 13.50 -18.77
C GLN A 321 -7.19 12.98 -17.49
N VAL A 322 -8.21 12.13 -17.64
CA VAL A 322 -8.87 11.37 -16.56
C VAL A 322 -8.86 9.90 -16.94
N TYR A 323 -8.34 9.05 -16.06
CA TYR A 323 -8.52 7.60 -16.09
C TYR A 323 -9.87 7.24 -15.44
N GLY A 324 -10.57 6.27 -16.01
CA GLY A 324 -11.87 5.81 -15.51
C GLY A 324 -11.77 4.92 -14.28
N LEU A 325 -10.72 4.11 -14.17
CA LEU A 325 -10.53 3.12 -13.10
C LEU A 325 -9.04 2.87 -12.81
N GLY A 326 -8.62 3.05 -11.57
CA GLY A 326 -7.40 2.50 -10.98
C GLY A 326 -7.60 1.07 -10.47
N VAL A 327 -6.53 0.29 -10.39
CA VAL A 327 -6.49 -1.11 -9.93
C VAL A 327 -5.20 -1.46 -9.18
N GLU A 328 -4.43 -0.44 -8.76
CA GLU A 328 -3.10 -0.53 -8.16
C GLU A 328 -2.17 -1.55 -8.86
N TRP A 329 -2.09 -1.48 -10.19
CA TRP A 329 -1.38 -2.46 -11.05
C TRP A 329 0.06 -2.73 -10.59
N ALA A 330 0.76 -1.70 -10.10
CA ALA A 330 2.13 -1.80 -9.64
C ALA A 330 2.29 -2.60 -8.34
N TRP A 331 1.23 -2.74 -7.54
CA TRP A 331 1.21 -3.51 -6.29
C TRP A 331 0.89 -4.99 -6.54
N GLY A 332 0.36 -5.32 -7.73
CA GLY A 332 0.30 -6.67 -8.27
C GLY A 332 -1.10 -7.25 -8.41
N LEU A 333 -1.27 -8.15 -9.40
CA LEU A 333 -2.58 -8.65 -9.82
C LEU A 333 -2.96 -10.02 -9.22
N SER A 334 -2.13 -10.62 -8.36
CA SER A 334 -2.35 -11.96 -7.81
C SER A 334 -3.61 -12.06 -6.95
N SER A 335 -3.68 -11.33 -5.85
CA SER A 335 -4.84 -11.33 -4.94
C SER A 335 -6.16 -10.93 -5.63
N PRO A 336 -6.20 -9.91 -6.53
CA PRO A 336 -7.38 -9.62 -7.35
C PRO A 336 -7.80 -10.77 -8.30
N ILE A 337 -6.86 -11.39 -9.03
CA ILE A 337 -7.17 -12.52 -9.94
C ILE A 337 -7.64 -13.75 -9.15
N HIS A 338 -7.02 -14.04 -8.00
CA HIS A 338 -7.43 -15.12 -7.10
C HIS A 338 -8.87 -14.91 -6.60
N MET A 339 -9.24 -13.67 -6.24
CA MET A 339 -10.60 -13.31 -5.88
C MET A 339 -11.58 -13.50 -7.05
N MET A 340 -11.27 -13.00 -8.25
CA MET A 340 -12.10 -13.19 -9.46
C MET A 340 -12.34 -14.67 -9.80
N ILE A 341 -11.37 -15.56 -9.54
CA ILE A 341 -11.53 -17.01 -9.74
C ILE A 341 -12.54 -17.57 -8.73
N LEU A 342 -12.40 -17.22 -7.45
CA LEU A 342 -13.24 -17.72 -6.37
C LEU A 342 -14.68 -17.17 -6.43
N GLN A 343 -14.88 -15.95 -6.91
CA GLN A 343 -16.22 -15.36 -7.14
C GLN A 343 -17.01 -16.12 -8.24
N GLN A 344 -16.31 -16.79 -9.16
CA GLN A 344 -16.90 -17.66 -10.19
C GLN A 344 -17.09 -19.12 -9.71
N GLY A 345 -16.68 -19.46 -8.48
CA GLY A 345 -16.68 -20.83 -7.96
C GLY A 345 -15.51 -21.69 -8.43
N GLY A 346 -14.52 -21.11 -9.11
CA GLY A 346 -13.28 -21.77 -9.48
C GLY A 346 -12.31 -21.93 -8.30
N GLN A 347 -11.19 -22.61 -8.52
CA GLN A 347 -10.14 -22.84 -7.52
C GLN A 347 -8.78 -22.32 -8.02
N VAL A 348 -8.02 -21.66 -7.14
CA VAL A 348 -6.67 -21.14 -7.49
C VAL A 348 -5.62 -22.25 -7.47
N TYR A 349 -5.75 -23.22 -6.56
CA TYR A 349 -4.85 -24.36 -6.41
C TYR A 349 -5.61 -25.68 -6.34
N ASN A 350 -4.88 -26.79 -6.49
CA ASN A 350 -5.32 -28.12 -6.09
C ASN A 350 -5.46 -28.24 -4.55
N ALA A 351 -6.01 -29.37 -4.08
CA ALA A 351 -6.39 -29.52 -2.67
C ALA A 351 -5.21 -29.58 -1.67
N ASP A 352 -3.99 -29.88 -2.09
CA ASP A 352 -2.79 -29.84 -1.24
C ASP A 352 -1.93 -28.57 -1.42
N LEU A 353 -2.43 -27.61 -2.21
CA LEU A 353 -1.80 -26.31 -2.52
C LEU A 353 -0.51 -26.41 -3.36
N THR A 354 -0.23 -27.55 -3.99
CA THR A 354 1.05 -27.81 -4.69
C THR A 354 1.01 -27.61 -6.19
N GLU A 355 -0.17 -27.44 -6.78
CA GLU A 355 -0.36 -27.14 -8.21
C GLU A 355 -1.47 -26.09 -8.41
N THR A 356 -1.43 -25.39 -9.53
CA THR A 356 -2.42 -24.41 -10.00
C THR A 356 -2.78 -24.67 -11.47
N ASP A 357 -3.95 -24.24 -11.92
CA ASP A 357 -4.28 -24.20 -13.36
C ASP A 357 -5.00 -22.90 -13.73
N MET A 358 -4.24 -21.97 -14.32
CA MET A 358 -4.73 -20.72 -14.86
C MET A 358 -5.34 -20.84 -16.27
N THR A 359 -5.37 -22.04 -16.86
CA THR A 359 -6.07 -22.30 -18.13
C THR A 359 -7.57 -22.60 -17.96
N THR A 360 -8.02 -22.79 -16.72
CA THR A 360 -9.43 -22.90 -16.33
C THR A 360 -10.27 -21.72 -16.86
N PRO A 361 -11.55 -21.92 -17.24
CA PRO A 361 -12.40 -20.84 -17.78
C PRO A 361 -12.48 -19.60 -16.89
N GLU A 362 -12.48 -19.81 -15.57
CA GLU A 362 -12.62 -18.79 -14.53
C GLU A 362 -11.35 -17.93 -14.46
N ALA A 363 -10.18 -18.56 -14.36
CA ALA A 363 -8.88 -17.89 -14.35
C ALA A 363 -8.60 -17.19 -15.68
N ARG A 364 -8.92 -17.85 -16.80
CA ARG A 364 -8.84 -17.28 -18.14
C ARG A 364 -9.70 -16.02 -18.27
N ARG A 365 -10.92 -15.98 -17.71
CA ARG A 365 -11.78 -14.78 -17.72
C ARG A 365 -11.19 -13.65 -16.86
N ALA A 366 -10.69 -13.96 -15.66
CA ALA A 366 -10.02 -13.00 -14.80
C ALA A 366 -8.79 -12.36 -15.49
N ILE A 367 -7.91 -13.19 -16.04
CA ILE A 367 -6.72 -12.77 -16.79
C ILE A 367 -7.11 -11.95 -18.03
N LYS A 368 -8.15 -12.37 -18.77
CA LYS A 368 -8.66 -11.62 -19.93
C LYS A 368 -9.17 -10.23 -19.53
N TRP A 369 -9.86 -10.09 -18.39
CA TRP A 369 -10.39 -8.80 -17.96
C TRP A 369 -9.28 -7.75 -17.77
N TYR A 370 -8.14 -8.12 -17.19
CA TYR A 370 -6.98 -7.22 -17.07
C TYR A 370 -6.35 -6.86 -18.44
N VAL A 371 -6.37 -7.80 -19.41
CA VAL A 371 -5.95 -7.51 -20.78
C VAL A 371 -6.94 -6.56 -21.48
N ASP A 372 -8.25 -6.73 -21.29
CA ASP A 372 -9.29 -5.87 -21.86
C ASP A 372 -9.29 -4.45 -21.24
N PHE A 373 -9.08 -4.34 -19.92
CA PHE A 373 -8.85 -3.10 -19.18
C PHE A 373 -7.69 -2.30 -19.78
N ALA A 374 -6.55 -2.96 -19.99
CA ALA A 374 -5.36 -2.36 -20.57
C ALA A 374 -5.54 -1.98 -22.04
N GLN A 375 -6.21 -2.82 -22.84
CA GLN A 375 -6.49 -2.52 -24.25
C GLN A 375 -7.53 -1.41 -24.45
N ALA A 376 -8.48 -1.24 -23.53
CA ALA A 376 -9.34 -0.05 -23.47
C ALA A 376 -8.54 1.20 -23.00
N GLY A 377 -7.47 0.97 -22.22
CA GLY A 377 -6.61 2.01 -21.66
C GLY A 377 -7.40 2.94 -20.74
N VAL A 378 -8.20 2.36 -19.84
CA VAL A 378 -9.05 3.11 -18.90
C VAL A 378 -8.33 3.47 -17.60
N GLY A 379 -7.20 2.83 -17.31
CA GLY A 379 -6.41 3.02 -16.10
C GLY A 379 -4.91 2.85 -16.33
N PRO A 380 -4.09 3.08 -15.30
CA PRO A 380 -2.66 2.79 -15.32
C PRO A 380 -2.36 1.30 -15.51
N THR A 381 -1.23 0.98 -16.11
CA THR A 381 -0.77 -0.40 -16.38
C THR A 381 0.75 -0.49 -16.35
N SER A 382 1.33 -1.69 -16.49
CA SER A 382 2.77 -1.88 -16.74
C SER A 382 3.31 -1.19 -18.00
N LEU A 383 2.45 -0.70 -18.90
CA LEU A 383 2.82 0.00 -20.14
C LEU A 383 2.51 1.51 -20.12
N ASP A 384 1.65 1.96 -19.20
CA ASP A 384 1.30 3.36 -18.94
C ASP A 384 1.15 3.53 -17.40
N PRO A 385 2.26 3.52 -16.64
CA PRO A 385 2.22 3.45 -15.18
C PRO A 385 1.85 4.79 -14.55
N ALA A 386 1.29 4.74 -13.33
CA ALA A 386 1.11 5.93 -12.50
C ALA A 386 2.49 6.55 -12.15
N PRO A 387 2.64 7.89 -12.07
CA PRO A 387 3.95 8.53 -11.96
C PRO A 387 4.77 8.14 -10.73
N ASP A 388 4.08 7.78 -9.65
CA ASP A 388 4.59 7.35 -8.35
C ASP A 388 4.30 5.86 -8.05
N GLY A 389 3.76 5.12 -9.01
CA GLY A 389 3.40 3.70 -8.84
C GLY A 389 2.23 3.47 -7.88
N ALA A 390 1.41 4.50 -7.63
CA ALA A 390 0.19 4.44 -6.82
C ALA A 390 -0.95 5.22 -7.49
N ASP A 391 -2.19 4.80 -7.26
CA ASP A 391 -3.38 5.40 -7.86
C ASP A 391 -3.82 6.69 -7.13
N LEU A 392 -3.33 6.92 -5.90
CA LEU A 392 -3.64 8.09 -5.05
C LEU A 392 -3.30 9.44 -5.70
N SER A 393 -2.13 9.61 -6.31
CA SER A 393 -1.71 10.92 -6.86
C SER A 393 -2.63 11.37 -8.00
N LEU A 394 -3.06 10.42 -8.84
CA LEU A 394 -4.01 10.63 -9.93
C LEU A 394 -5.42 10.92 -9.38
N PHE A 395 -5.83 10.23 -8.32
CA PHE A 395 -7.13 10.43 -7.69
C PHE A 395 -7.26 11.81 -7.04
N LEU A 396 -6.30 12.23 -6.21
CA LEU A 396 -6.26 13.56 -5.59
C LEU A 396 -6.18 14.69 -6.63
N ALA A 397 -5.44 14.48 -7.72
CA ALA A 397 -5.40 15.40 -8.86
C ALA A 397 -6.71 15.45 -9.68
N LYS A 398 -7.76 14.70 -9.30
CA LYS A 398 -9.03 14.53 -10.04
C LYS A 398 -8.81 14.00 -11.47
N ARG A 399 -7.73 13.24 -11.66
CA ARG A 399 -7.35 12.54 -12.89
C ARG A 399 -7.71 11.05 -12.84
N MET A 400 -8.44 10.62 -11.81
CA MET A 400 -9.01 9.28 -11.71
C MET A 400 -10.43 9.34 -11.16
N ALA A 401 -11.36 8.57 -11.75
CA ALA A 401 -12.77 8.59 -11.37
C ALA A 401 -13.18 7.48 -10.40
N ILE A 402 -12.57 6.30 -10.50
CA ILE A 402 -12.71 5.14 -9.60
C ILE A 402 -11.30 4.61 -9.34
N THR A 403 -11.06 3.99 -8.18
CA THR A 403 -9.91 3.13 -7.89
C THR A 403 -10.38 1.92 -7.08
N GLN A 404 -9.67 0.79 -7.19
CA GLN A 404 -9.99 -0.43 -6.45
C GLN A 404 -9.07 -0.58 -5.24
N ASP A 405 -9.58 -0.14 -4.08
CA ASP A 405 -8.83 0.02 -2.84
C ASP A 405 -9.69 -0.26 -1.62
N GLY A 406 -9.04 -0.67 -0.53
CA GLY A 406 -9.68 -0.96 0.75
C GLY A 406 -10.07 0.26 1.58
N TYR A 407 -10.68 0.02 2.75
CA TYR A 407 -11.13 1.09 3.67
C TYR A 407 -9.99 2.07 4.04
N TRP A 408 -8.73 1.59 4.14
CA TRP A 408 -7.57 2.43 4.47
C TRP A 408 -7.37 3.62 3.53
N TYR A 409 -7.83 3.54 2.27
CA TYR A 409 -7.70 4.61 1.28
C TYR A 409 -8.41 5.89 1.74
N GLY A 410 -9.49 5.75 2.51
CA GLY A 410 -10.21 6.86 3.14
C GLY A 410 -9.35 7.69 4.09
N GLY A 411 -8.34 7.09 4.72
CA GLY A 411 -7.38 7.75 5.60
C GLY A 411 -6.55 8.84 4.91
N ASN A 412 -6.39 8.78 3.59
CA ASN A 412 -5.72 9.83 2.80
C ASN A 412 -6.47 11.15 2.85
N PHE A 413 -7.80 11.13 2.77
CA PHE A 413 -8.60 12.34 2.57
C PHE A 413 -8.77 13.19 3.83
N VAL A 414 -8.35 12.73 5.01
CA VAL A 414 -8.56 13.42 6.30
C VAL A 414 -7.98 14.85 6.29
N LYS A 415 -6.81 15.05 5.65
CA LYS A 415 -6.10 16.34 5.58
C LYS A 415 -6.37 17.12 4.30
N GLU A 416 -7.17 16.59 3.38
CA GLU A 416 -7.42 17.17 2.06
C GLU A 416 -8.45 18.32 2.11
N PRO A 417 -8.53 19.16 1.05
CA PRO A 417 -9.56 20.18 0.92
C PRO A 417 -10.99 19.61 0.95
N ASP A 418 -11.94 20.41 1.41
CA ASP A 418 -13.36 20.05 1.50
C ASP A 418 -13.96 19.63 0.16
N GLU A 419 -13.42 20.13 -0.96
CA GLU A 419 -13.84 19.71 -2.30
C GLU A 419 -13.59 18.22 -2.56
N ILE A 420 -12.48 17.65 -2.08
CA ILE A 420 -12.17 16.22 -2.17
C ILE A 420 -13.03 15.44 -1.17
N LYS A 421 -13.01 15.84 0.11
CA LYS A 421 -13.74 15.16 1.19
C LYS A 421 -15.26 15.10 0.94
N ASN A 422 -15.82 16.08 0.24
CA ASN A 422 -17.24 16.10 -0.12
C ASN A 422 -17.56 15.38 -1.44
N SER A 423 -16.58 15.09 -2.31
CA SER A 423 -16.79 14.37 -3.58
C SER A 423 -16.54 12.86 -3.49
N VAL A 424 -15.70 12.38 -2.57
CA VAL A 424 -15.39 10.95 -2.43
C VAL A 424 -16.56 10.13 -1.87
N ALA A 425 -16.62 8.86 -2.24
CA ALA A 425 -17.49 7.83 -1.70
C ALA A 425 -16.85 6.44 -1.87
N MET A 426 -17.31 5.47 -1.09
CA MET A 426 -16.88 4.06 -1.12
C MET A 426 -18.04 3.18 -1.60
N ALA A 427 -17.77 2.15 -2.38
CA ALA A 427 -18.73 1.17 -2.87
C ALA A 427 -18.22 -0.28 -2.65
N PRO A 428 -19.12 -1.28 -2.61
CA PRO A 428 -18.76 -2.69 -2.42
C PRO A 428 -17.74 -3.20 -3.45
N ALA A 429 -17.09 -4.32 -3.14
CA ALA A 429 -16.21 -5.01 -4.07
C ALA A 429 -17.00 -5.48 -5.31
N PRO A 430 -16.48 -5.26 -6.54
CA PRO A 430 -17.14 -5.69 -7.76
C PRO A 430 -17.13 -7.22 -7.88
N VAL A 431 -18.09 -7.77 -8.63
CA VAL A 431 -18.29 -9.22 -8.75
C VAL A 431 -18.01 -9.77 -10.16
N MET A 432 -17.37 -10.93 -10.20
CA MET A 432 -17.18 -11.74 -11.40
C MET A 432 -17.82 -13.11 -11.12
N GLY A 433 -19.04 -13.35 -11.63
CA GLY A 433 -19.82 -14.53 -11.26
C GLY A 433 -20.77 -14.28 -10.08
N ASP A 434 -21.35 -15.36 -9.55
CA ASP A 434 -22.52 -15.29 -8.66
C ASP A 434 -22.17 -15.11 -7.18
N LYS A 435 -20.92 -15.35 -6.77
CA LYS A 435 -20.50 -15.32 -5.36
C LYS A 435 -19.86 -13.97 -5.01
N ARG A 436 -20.44 -13.26 -4.04
CA ARG A 436 -19.82 -12.06 -3.44
C ARG A 436 -18.63 -12.49 -2.56
N ILE A 437 -17.45 -11.97 -2.85
CA ILE A 437 -16.26 -12.08 -2.01
C ILE A 437 -15.57 -10.72 -1.98
N SER A 438 -15.27 -10.23 -0.77
CA SER A 438 -14.63 -8.94 -0.50
C SER A 438 -13.43 -9.17 0.45
N PRO A 439 -12.32 -9.70 -0.07
CA PRO A 439 -11.24 -10.25 0.74
C PRO A 439 -10.21 -9.19 1.17
N THR A 440 -9.41 -9.53 2.17
CA THR A 440 -8.11 -8.87 2.41
C THR A 440 -7.08 -9.40 1.42
N TYR A 441 -6.36 -8.52 0.75
CA TYR A 441 -5.29 -8.90 -0.18
C TYR A 441 -3.96 -9.17 0.53
N VAL A 442 -3.71 -8.46 1.63
CA VAL A 442 -2.47 -8.59 2.43
C VAL A 442 -2.79 -8.54 3.93
N GLY A 443 -3.21 -7.37 4.44
CA GLY A 443 -3.24 -7.09 5.88
C GLY A 443 -1.83 -7.06 6.48
N TRP A 444 -1.48 -6.02 7.24
CA TRP A 444 -0.13 -5.89 7.79
C TRP A 444 -0.11 -6.17 9.30
N GLY A 445 1.02 -6.65 9.78
CA GLY A 445 1.19 -7.04 11.18
C GLY A 445 2.66 -7.10 11.59
N ALA A 446 2.92 -7.87 12.63
CA ALA A 446 4.27 -8.20 13.07
C ALA A 446 4.38 -9.66 13.48
N TYR A 447 5.57 -10.22 13.30
CA TYR A 447 5.96 -11.54 13.81
C TYR A 447 7.29 -11.45 14.56
N ILE A 448 7.50 -12.39 15.48
CA ILE A 448 8.78 -12.58 16.19
C ILE A 448 9.52 -13.72 15.47
N PRO A 449 10.70 -13.50 14.89
CA PRO A 449 11.43 -14.57 14.22
C PRO A 449 11.76 -15.74 15.17
N ALA A 450 11.71 -16.98 14.67
CA ALA A 450 11.96 -18.19 15.46
C ALA A 450 13.34 -18.17 16.14
N LYS A 451 14.32 -17.51 15.52
CA LYS A 451 15.70 -17.35 16.01
C LYS A 451 16.00 -15.98 16.65
N ALA A 452 14.98 -15.14 16.87
CA ALA A 452 15.09 -13.91 17.66
C ALA A 452 15.70 -14.19 19.05
N ARG A 453 16.51 -13.27 19.57
CA ARG A 453 17.25 -13.44 20.83
C ARG A 453 16.39 -13.04 22.03
N HIS A 454 15.58 -12.00 21.88
CA HIS A 454 14.87 -11.32 22.97
C HIS A 454 13.35 -11.41 22.79
N LYS A 455 12.82 -12.64 22.72
CA LYS A 455 11.41 -12.91 22.38
C LYS A 455 10.42 -12.34 23.41
N ASP A 456 10.74 -12.41 24.69
CA ASP A 456 9.86 -11.91 25.76
C ASP A 456 9.79 -10.37 25.74
N GLU A 457 10.88 -9.70 25.41
CA GLU A 457 10.94 -8.25 25.21
C GLU A 457 10.25 -7.82 23.90
N ALA A 458 10.43 -8.59 22.82
CA ALA A 458 9.73 -8.37 21.55
C ALA A 458 8.22 -8.57 21.69
N TRP A 459 7.76 -9.50 22.53
CA TRP A 459 6.34 -9.66 22.85
C TRP A 459 5.78 -8.44 23.60
N LYS A 460 6.49 -7.89 24.60
CA LYS A 460 6.07 -6.65 25.30
C LYS A 460 5.88 -5.49 24.30
N LEU A 461 6.77 -5.38 23.31
CA LEU A 461 6.64 -4.38 22.23
C LEU A 461 5.45 -4.68 21.31
N MET A 462 5.19 -5.96 20.98
CA MET A 462 4.01 -6.35 20.20
C MET A 462 2.70 -6.04 20.95
N GLU A 463 2.59 -6.31 22.25
CA GLU A 463 1.44 -5.93 23.07
C GLU A 463 1.21 -4.42 23.06
N TYR A 464 2.26 -3.64 23.30
CA TYR A 464 2.21 -2.18 23.26
C TYR A 464 1.75 -1.65 21.89
N PHE A 465 2.28 -2.20 20.80
CA PHE A 465 2.03 -1.68 19.45
C PHE A 465 0.71 -2.16 18.82
N MET A 466 0.23 -3.35 19.20
CA MET A 466 -0.99 -3.97 18.66
C MET A 466 -2.23 -3.77 19.54
N ALA A 467 -2.08 -3.42 20.82
CA ALA A 467 -3.20 -3.16 21.73
C ALA A 467 -3.12 -1.84 22.49
N GLY A 468 -1.93 -1.25 22.67
CA GLY A 468 -1.73 0.02 23.37
C GLY A 468 -2.00 1.28 22.52
N PRO A 469 -1.52 2.46 22.97
CA PRO A 469 -1.80 3.75 22.34
C PRO A 469 -1.54 3.82 20.82
N PRO A 470 -0.45 3.26 20.26
CA PRO A 470 -0.23 3.25 18.81
C PRO A 470 -1.34 2.55 18.03
N SER A 471 -2.02 1.56 18.62
CA SER A 471 -3.15 0.86 17.98
C SER A 471 -4.43 1.68 18.04
N GLU A 472 -4.68 2.39 19.14
CA GLU A 472 -5.79 3.32 19.23
C GLU A 472 -5.63 4.52 18.28
N GLU A 473 -4.44 5.11 18.20
CA GLU A 473 -4.11 6.21 17.29
C GLU A 473 -4.30 5.79 15.83
N ARG A 474 -3.80 4.60 15.47
CA ARG A 474 -4.00 3.98 14.17
C ARG A 474 -5.48 3.78 13.83
N ALA A 475 -6.28 3.19 14.74
CA ALA A 475 -7.71 3.01 14.53
C ALA A 475 -8.44 4.35 14.31
N LYS A 476 -8.13 5.38 15.11
CA LYS A 476 -8.73 6.72 14.99
C LYS A 476 -8.33 7.46 13.70
N SER A 477 -7.19 7.11 13.10
CA SER A 477 -6.69 7.74 11.87
C SER A 477 -7.44 7.35 10.59
N GLY A 478 -8.14 6.21 10.58
CA GLY A 478 -8.79 5.67 9.39
C GLY A 478 -7.86 5.00 8.36
N TRP A 479 -6.55 4.89 8.63
CA TRP A 479 -5.57 4.17 7.79
C TRP A 479 -5.66 2.64 7.91
N GLY A 480 -6.89 2.11 7.79
CA GLY A 480 -7.20 0.69 7.90
C GLY A 480 -8.07 0.37 9.11
N MET A 481 -8.66 -0.81 9.09
CA MET A 481 -9.41 -1.36 10.22
C MET A 481 -8.45 -2.00 11.23
N PRO A 482 -8.68 -1.86 12.55
CA PRO A 482 -7.79 -2.41 13.56
C PRO A 482 -7.82 -3.94 13.59
N GLY A 483 -6.72 -4.54 14.07
CA GLY A 483 -6.65 -5.98 14.34
C GLY A 483 -7.49 -6.48 15.52
N LEU A 484 -8.14 -5.57 16.28
CA LEU A 484 -8.92 -5.86 17.49
C LEU A 484 -10.39 -5.42 17.38
N LYS A 485 -11.32 -6.32 17.75
CA LYS A 485 -12.76 -6.08 17.76
C LYS A 485 -13.13 -4.86 18.62
N SER A 486 -12.52 -4.74 19.80
CA SER A 486 -12.75 -3.63 20.74
C SER A 486 -12.40 -2.25 20.21
N GLN A 487 -11.59 -2.15 19.14
CA GLN A 487 -11.17 -0.88 18.54
C GLN A 487 -12.00 -0.50 17.29
N MET A 488 -12.86 -1.38 16.78
CA MET A 488 -13.68 -1.11 15.58
C MET A 488 -14.60 0.11 15.73
N SER A 489 -15.04 0.44 16.94
CA SER A 489 -15.82 1.63 17.27
C SER A 489 -15.00 2.94 17.32
N MET A 490 -13.67 2.85 17.27
CA MET A 490 -12.77 4.02 17.22
C MET A 490 -12.53 4.52 15.80
N LEU A 491 -12.96 3.78 14.77
CA LEU A 491 -12.84 4.17 13.37
C LEU A 491 -13.54 5.52 13.13
N PRO A 492 -12.94 6.42 12.34
CA PRO A 492 -13.43 7.78 12.21
C PRO A 492 -14.82 7.81 11.57
N GLN A 493 -15.70 8.64 12.13
CA GLN A 493 -17.07 8.86 11.68
C GLN A 493 -17.47 10.33 11.81
N GLU A 494 -16.53 11.27 11.66
CA GLU A 494 -16.82 12.70 11.77
C GLU A 494 -17.40 13.23 10.45
N LEU A 495 -16.72 12.93 9.34
CA LEU A 495 -17.04 13.44 8.01
C LEU A 495 -18.11 12.59 7.29
N PRO A 496 -18.87 13.17 6.35
CA PRO A 496 -19.93 12.45 5.62
C PRO A 496 -19.43 11.20 4.89
N TYR A 497 -18.26 11.28 4.22
CA TYR A 497 -17.70 10.11 3.53
C TYR A 497 -17.24 9.02 4.51
N GLN A 498 -16.76 9.38 5.70
CA GLN A 498 -16.29 8.42 6.71
C GLN A 498 -17.44 7.58 7.25
N LYS A 499 -18.58 8.22 7.55
CA LYS A 499 -19.82 7.54 7.96
C LYS A 499 -20.30 6.56 6.88
N GLN A 500 -20.30 6.99 5.62
CA GLN A 500 -20.72 6.16 4.49
C GLN A 500 -19.75 5.00 4.24
N ALA A 501 -18.43 5.25 4.27
CA ALA A 501 -17.41 4.23 4.10
C ALA A 501 -17.43 3.19 5.24
N PHE A 502 -17.66 3.63 6.49
CA PHE A 502 -17.85 2.72 7.62
C PHE A 502 -19.08 1.82 7.42
N GLN A 503 -20.21 2.37 6.94
CA GLN A 503 -21.42 1.59 6.64
C GLN A 503 -21.18 0.56 5.53
N THR A 504 -20.50 0.94 4.43
CA THR A 504 -20.15 0.01 3.34
C THR A 504 -19.16 -1.06 3.80
N ALA A 505 -18.07 -0.69 4.48
CA ALA A 505 -17.11 -1.64 5.02
C ALA A 505 -17.73 -2.62 6.03
N GLN A 506 -18.67 -2.14 6.87
CA GLN A 506 -19.42 -2.97 7.81
C GLN A 506 -20.36 -3.95 7.09
N ALA A 507 -21.02 -3.53 6.01
CA ALA A 507 -21.86 -4.43 5.19
C ALA A 507 -21.00 -5.50 4.48
N GLU A 508 -19.80 -5.13 4.02
CA GLU A 508 -18.85 -6.02 3.36
C GLU A 508 -18.19 -7.05 4.31
N LEU A 509 -18.27 -6.89 5.64
CA LEU A 509 -17.66 -7.81 6.61
C LEU A 509 -18.17 -9.25 6.47
N GLN A 510 -19.42 -9.43 6.02
CA GLN A 510 -20.03 -10.76 5.83
C GLN A 510 -19.52 -11.49 4.57
N TYR A 511 -18.83 -10.78 3.66
CA TYR A 511 -18.25 -11.33 2.43
C TYR A 511 -16.72 -11.43 2.51
N ALA A 512 -16.14 -11.19 3.68
CA ALA A 512 -14.70 -11.28 3.92
C ALA A 512 -14.25 -12.75 4.04
N GLU A 513 -13.81 -13.33 2.92
CA GLU A 513 -13.17 -14.65 2.89
C GLU A 513 -11.64 -14.51 2.74
N PRO A 514 -10.84 -15.35 3.42
CA PRO A 514 -9.39 -15.43 3.18
C PRO A 514 -9.08 -15.92 1.77
N LEU A 515 -8.08 -15.32 1.13
CA LEU A 515 -7.51 -15.84 -0.11
C LEU A 515 -6.61 -17.06 0.15
N PRO A 516 -6.53 -18.03 -0.78
CA PRO A 516 -5.71 -19.22 -0.61
C PRO A 516 -4.21 -18.87 -0.67
N ASP A 517 -3.50 -19.29 0.38
CA ASP A 517 -2.10 -19.00 0.64
C ASP A 517 -1.30 -20.31 0.60
N SER A 518 -0.49 -20.51 -0.45
CA SER A 518 0.32 -21.73 -0.63
C SER A 518 1.71 -21.52 -0.01
N PRO A 519 2.21 -22.45 0.83
CA PRO A 519 3.55 -22.33 1.40
C PRO A 519 4.66 -22.45 0.35
N TYR A 520 4.36 -22.98 -0.84
CA TYR A 520 5.36 -23.36 -1.82
C TYR A 520 5.64 -22.28 -2.89
N VAL A 521 4.96 -21.13 -2.86
CA VAL A 521 5.21 -20.00 -3.77
C VAL A 521 4.95 -18.66 -3.08
N THR A 522 5.80 -17.67 -3.31
CA THR A 522 5.64 -16.33 -2.68
C THR A 522 4.66 -15.45 -3.48
N GLY A 523 4.04 -14.49 -2.79
CA GLY A 523 3.22 -13.46 -3.45
C GLY A 523 3.99 -12.65 -4.50
N GLY A 524 5.27 -12.33 -4.23
CA GLY A 524 6.14 -11.64 -5.21
C GLY A 524 6.36 -12.48 -6.47
N SER A 525 6.65 -13.77 -6.33
CA SER A 525 6.81 -14.69 -7.46
C SER A 525 5.54 -14.77 -8.33
N TRP A 526 4.35 -14.74 -7.72
CA TRP A 526 3.08 -14.66 -8.45
C TRP A 526 2.93 -13.34 -9.22
N ILE A 527 3.25 -12.21 -8.58
CA ILE A 527 3.16 -10.88 -9.18
C ILE A 527 4.07 -10.77 -10.41
N ASP A 528 5.31 -11.24 -10.30
CA ASP A 528 6.27 -11.27 -11.41
C ASP A 528 5.75 -12.07 -12.61
N VAL A 529 5.29 -13.31 -12.38
CA VAL A 529 4.83 -14.20 -13.46
C VAL A 529 3.54 -13.69 -14.12
N LEU A 530 2.59 -13.18 -13.33
CA LEU A 530 1.36 -12.57 -13.85
C LEU A 530 1.67 -11.31 -14.67
N ASN A 531 2.41 -10.35 -14.10
CA ASN A 531 2.74 -9.10 -14.77
C ASN A 531 3.51 -9.36 -16.08
N LYS A 532 4.49 -10.28 -16.05
CA LYS A 532 5.25 -10.74 -17.22
C LYS A 532 4.36 -11.21 -18.36
N HIS A 533 3.49 -12.19 -18.14
CA HIS A 533 2.71 -12.79 -19.24
C HIS A 533 1.48 -11.97 -19.64
N ILE A 534 0.81 -11.30 -18.69
CA ILE A 534 -0.29 -10.36 -19.00
C ILE A 534 0.23 -9.20 -19.85
N THR A 535 1.40 -8.64 -19.54
CA THR A 535 2.01 -7.57 -20.36
C THR A 535 2.27 -8.03 -21.81
N ARG A 536 2.65 -9.28 -22.02
CA ARG A 536 2.86 -9.85 -23.37
C ARG A 536 1.54 -10.05 -24.13
N ALA A 537 0.47 -10.46 -23.45
CA ALA A 537 -0.88 -10.54 -24.03
C ALA A 537 -1.44 -9.15 -24.39
N ILE A 538 -1.20 -8.11 -23.57
CA ILE A 538 -1.58 -6.73 -23.86
C ILE A 538 -0.89 -6.22 -25.13
N LYS A 539 0.42 -6.48 -25.26
CA LYS A 539 1.20 -6.17 -26.47
C LYS A 539 0.85 -7.03 -27.69
N LYS A 540 0.04 -8.08 -27.52
CA LYS A 540 -0.32 -9.09 -28.54
C LYS A 540 0.89 -9.88 -29.07
N GLU A 541 1.92 -10.06 -28.22
CA GLU A 541 3.05 -10.97 -28.47
C GLU A 541 2.63 -12.45 -28.36
N VAL A 542 1.55 -12.72 -27.64
CA VAL A 542 0.93 -14.03 -27.36
C VAL A 542 -0.59 -13.86 -27.28
N THR A 543 -1.36 -14.95 -27.40
CA THR A 543 -2.79 -14.92 -27.07
C THR A 543 -2.99 -14.90 -25.54
N VAL A 544 -4.23 -14.64 -25.10
CA VAL A 544 -4.60 -14.80 -23.67
C VAL A 544 -4.43 -16.26 -23.24
N ASP A 545 -4.72 -17.21 -24.13
CA ASP A 545 -4.71 -18.64 -23.83
C ASP A 545 -3.26 -19.14 -23.67
N ASP A 546 -2.36 -18.68 -24.54
CA ASP A 546 -0.90 -18.89 -24.41
C ASP A 546 -0.35 -18.28 -23.11
N ALA A 547 -0.80 -17.07 -22.74
CA ALA A 547 -0.39 -16.40 -21.52
C ALA A 547 -0.86 -17.17 -20.27
N CYS A 548 -2.13 -17.62 -20.26
CA CYS A 548 -2.68 -18.48 -19.20
C CYS A 548 -1.85 -19.75 -19.05
N LYS A 549 -1.52 -20.44 -20.15
CA LYS A 549 -0.67 -21.64 -20.10
C LYS A 549 0.74 -21.33 -19.59
N ALA A 550 1.35 -20.23 -20.02
CA ALA A 550 2.68 -19.84 -19.59
C ALA A 550 2.73 -19.46 -18.09
N ILE A 551 1.66 -18.88 -17.55
CA ILE A 551 1.49 -18.67 -16.10
C ILE A 551 1.38 -20.02 -15.38
N THR A 552 0.50 -20.93 -15.82
CA THR A 552 0.37 -22.29 -15.26
C THR A 552 1.71 -23.03 -15.22
N ASP A 553 2.43 -23.07 -16.34
CA ASP A 553 3.72 -23.77 -16.45
C ASP A 553 4.78 -23.19 -15.50
N GLU A 554 4.85 -21.86 -15.38
CA GLU A 554 5.88 -21.17 -14.61
C GLU A 554 5.58 -21.15 -13.10
N VAL A 555 4.32 -21.01 -12.70
CA VAL A 555 3.91 -21.12 -11.28
C VAL A 555 4.00 -22.55 -10.78
N ASN A 556 3.59 -23.57 -11.56
CA ASN A 556 3.74 -24.97 -11.15
C ASN A 556 5.21 -25.38 -10.98
N LYS A 557 6.12 -24.81 -11.78
CA LYS A 557 7.56 -24.97 -11.57
C LYS A 557 8.00 -24.36 -10.23
N LEU A 558 7.53 -23.16 -9.89
CA LEU A 558 7.84 -22.48 -8.62
C LEU A 558 7.28 -23.23 -7.41
N LEU A 559 6.01 -23.64 -7.46
CA LEU A 559 5.35 -24.48 -6.44
C LEU A 559 6.13 -25.77 -6.20
N LYS A 560 6.57 -26.45 -7.26
CA LYS A 560 7.44 -27.63 -7.10
C LYS A 560 8.75 -27.27 -6.40
N GLN A 561 9.42 -26.18 -6.80
CA GLN A 561 10.68 -25.76 -6.19
C GLN A 561 10.53 -25.39 -4.70
N GLY A 562 9.43 -24.76 -4.30
CA GLY A 562 9.15 -24.48 -2.88
C GLY A 562 8.82 -25.74 -2.08
N LYS A 563 8.13 -26.72 -2.69
CA LYS A 563 7.90 -28.05 -2.09
C LYS A 563 9.22 -28.78 -1.86
N ASP A 564 10.06 -28.88 -2.90
CA ASP A 564 11.40 -29.48 -2.85
C ASP A 564 12.35 -28.76 -1.84
N GLN A 565 12.05 -27.52 -1.43
CA GLN A 565 12.79 -26.75 -0.42
C GLN A 565 12.28 -26.93 1.02
N ILE A 566 10.99 -27.19 1.21
CA ILE A 566 10.34 -27.29 2.52
C ILE A 566 10.38 -28.74 3.05
N GLY A 567 10.20 -29.73 2.16
CA GLY A 567 10.24 -31.18 2.48
C GLY A 567 8.88 -31.87 2.43
#